data_AF-A0A7V2AL61-F1
#
_entry.id   AF-A0A7V2AL61-F1
#
_cell.length_a   1.000
_cell.length_b   1.000
_cell.length_c   1.000
_cell.angle_alpha   90.00
_cell.angle_beta   90.00
_cell.angle_gamma   90.00
#
_symmetry.space_group_name_H-M   'P 1'
#
loop_
_entity.id
_entity.type
_entity.pdbx_description
1 polymer ?
#
loop_
_entity_poly.entity_id
_entity_poly.type
_entity_poly.pdbx_seq_one_letter_code
_entity_poly.pdbx_strand_id
1 'polypeptide(L)'
;SPEQDDLLIAILDNAHALPFDPEGRIVIPEELLVRAQIKGEARFVGRLNSFQVWQPEIHEEHRHRGLEQARARGVTLPPRGSQSPEGQS
;
A
#
# COMPACT_ATOMS: atom_id res chain seq x y z
N SER A 1 3.88 -1.05 -23.22
CA SER A 1 5.05 -0.56 -23.98
C SER A 1 6.30 -1.15 -23.34
N PRO A 2 7.46 -1.15 -23.99
CA PRO A 2 8.69 -1.68 -23.38
C PRO A 2 8.95 -1.14 -21.97
N GLU A 3 8.65 0.14 -21.71
CA GLU A 3 8.81 0.77 -20.40
C GLU A 3 7.86 0.19 -19.33
N GLN A 4 6.65 -0.24 -19.72
CA GLN A 4 5.71 -0.89 -18.80
C GLN A 4 6.16 -2.31 -18.47
N ASP A 5 6.74 -3.03 -19.44
CA ASP A 5 7.25 -4.38 -19.24
C ASP A 5 8.48 -4.37 -18.33
N ASP A 6 9.41 -3.43 -18.55
CA ASP A 6 10.58 -3.23 -17.68
C ASP A 6 10.18 -2.90 -16.24
N LEU A 7 9.16 -2.05 -16.07
CA LEU A 7 8.62 -1.73 -14.74
C LEU A 7 7.98 -2.96 -14.09
N LEU A 8 7.23 -3.76 -14.85
CA LEU A 8 6.60 -4.97 -14.34
C LEU A 8 7.66 -5.99 -13.87
N ILE A 9 8.70 -6.20 -14.66
CA ILE A 9 9.83 -7.06 -14.31
C ILE A 9 10.49 -6.57 -13.02
N ALA A 10 10.80 -5.28 -12.93
CA ALA A 10 11.41 -4.71 -11.72
C ALA A 10 10.55 -4.90 -10.47
N ILE A 11 9.21 -4.79 -10.59
CA ILE A 11 8.29 -5.04 -9.48
C ILE A 11 8.30 -6.53 -9.09
N LEU A 12 8.21 -7.42 -10.07
CA LEU A 12 8.14 -8.86 -9.85
C LEU A 12 9.46 -9.44 -9.30
N ASP A 13 10.59 -8.91 -9.73
CA ASP A 13 11.92 -9.28 -9.22
C ASP A 13 12.09 -8.99 -7.72
N ASN A 14 11.29 -8.06 -7.18
CA ASN A 14 11.27 -7.72 -5.76
C ASN A 14 10.06 -8.30 -5.02
N ALA A 15 9.27 -9.16 -5.68
CA ALA A 15 8.13 -9.83 -5.07
C ALA A 15 8.57 -11.16 -4.44
N HIS A 16 8.12 -11.40 -3.22
CA HIS A 16 8.43 -12.63 -2.48
C HIS A 16 7.15 -13.39 -2.19
N ALA A 17 7.14 -14.69 -2.49
CA ALA A 17 6.10 -15.58 -1.99
C ALA A 17 6.34 -15.80 -0.49
N LEU A 18 5.37 -15.38 0.35
CA LEU A 18 5.46 -15.51 1.80
C LEU A 18 4.45 -16.57 2.26
N PRO A 19 4.86 -17.84 2.39
CA PRO A 19 3.97 -18.87 2.91
C PRO A 19 3.61 -18.58 4.36
N PHE A 20 2.38 -18.92 4.73
CA PHE A 20 1.95 -18.89 6.12
C PHE A 20 2.50 -20.09 6.88
N ASP A 21 2.91 -19.87 8.12
CA ASP A 21 3.12 -20.96 9.07
C ASP A 21 1.76 -21.51 9.58
N PRO A 22 1.73 -22.64 10.33
CA PRO A 22 0.49 -23.22 10.85
C PRO A 22 -0.31 -22.27 11.76
N GLU A 23 0.34 -21.29 12.38
CA GLU A 23 -0.29 -20.27 13.22
C GLU A 23 -0.81 -19.07 12.41
N GLY A 24 -0.63 -19.07 11.08
CA GLY A 24 -1.09 -18.02 10.18
C GLY A 24 -0.17 -16.79 10.14
N ARG A 25 1.08 -16.91 10.57
CA ARG A 25 2.09 -15.84 10.49
C ARG A 25 2.88 -15.95 9.18
N ILE A 26 3.48 -14.84 8.79
CA ILE A 26 4.47 -14.79 7.70
C ILE A 26 5.82 -14.35 8.27
N VAL A 27 6.90 -14.89 7.72
CA VAL A 27 8.26 -14.38 7.97
C VAL A 27 8.60 -13.40 6.86
N ILE A 28 8.82 -12.14 7.22
CA ILE A 28 9.24 -11.11 6.25
C ILE A 28 10.75 -11.24 6.03
N PRO A 29 11.22 -11.41 4.78
CA PRO A 29 12.64 -11.42 4.46
C PRO A 29 13.37 -10.16 4.93
N GLU A 30 14.62 -10.31 5.35
CA GLU A 30 15.43 -9.23 5.91
C GLU A 30 15.61 -8.08 4.92
N GLU A 31 15.79 -8.38 3.63
CA GLU A 31 15.93 -7.38 2.58
C GLU A 31 14.70 -6.46 2.46
N LEU A 32 13.50 -6.99 2.70
CA LEU A 32 12.26 -6.20 2.69
C LEU A 32 12.15 -5.33 3.94
N LEU A 33 12.55 -5.85 5.10
CA LEU A 33 12.60 -5.09 6.35
C LEU A 33 13.61 -3.93 6.26
N VAL A 34 14.80 -4.18 5.73
CA VAL A 34 15.85 -3.18 5.52
C VAL A 34 15.37 -2.08 4.57
N ARG A 35 14.76 -2.46 3.43
CA ARG A 35 14.23 -1.49 2.47
C ARG A 35 13.07 -0.67 3.05
N ALA A 36 12.19 -1.31 3.82
CA ALA A 36 11.07 -0.63 4.50
C ALA A 36 11.51 0.14 5.76
N GLN A 37 12.77 0.00 6.18
CA GLN A 37 13.35 0.57 7.40
C GLN A 37 12.64 0.11 8.68
N ILE A 38 12.05 -1.08 8.66
CA ILE A 38 11.36 -1.69 9.80
C ILE A 38 12.38 -2.42 10.67
N LYS A 39 12.46 -2.07 11.95
CA LYS A 39 13.41 -2.69 12.91
C LYS A 39 12.77 -3.44 14.07
N GLY A 40 11.62 -2.96 14.56
CA GLY A 40 10.97 -3.52 15.74
C GLY A 40 9.47 -3.29 15.77
N GLU A 41 9.03 -2.14 15.28
CA GLU A 41 7.61 -1.82 15.13
C GLU A 41 7.22 -1.68 13.67
N ALA A 42 6.00 -2.12 13.36
CA ALA A 42 5.41 -2.03 12.03
C ALA A 42 3.97 -1.55 12.12
N ARG A 43 3.57 -0.74 11.15
CA ARG A 43 2.19 -0.26 10.96
C ARG A 43 1.57 -0.95 9.77
N PHE A 44 0.41 -1.55 9.98
CA PHE A 44 -0.39 -2.17 8.91
C PHE A 44 -1.44 -1.18 8.41
N VAL A 45 -1.49 -0.97 7.11
CA VAL A 45 -2.42 -0.04 6.46
C VAL A 45 -3.25 -0.82 5.44
N GLY A 46 -4.53 -0.98 5.74
CA GLY A 46 -5.46 -1.71 4.88
C GLY A 46 -5.72 -0.99 3.56
N ARG A 47 -5.83 -1.77 2.49
CA ARG A 47 -6.37 -1.40 1.17
C ARG A 47 -7.46 -2.42 0.83
N LEU A 48 -8.24 -2.17 -0.22
CA LEU A 48 -9.41 -3.01 -0.55
C LEU A 48 -9.08 -4.52 -0.61
N ASN A 49 -7.98 -4.88 -1.26
CA ASN A 49 -7.59 -6.28 -1.56
C ASN A 49 -6.17 -6.62 -1.08
N SER A 50 -5.55 -5.74 -0.32
CA SER A 50 -4.15 -5.84 0.09
C SER A 50 -3.93 -5.00 1.34
N PHE A 51 -2.76 -5.07 1.94
CA PHE A 51 -2.34 -4.13 2.96
C PHE A 51 -0.90 -3.72 2.69
N GLN A 52 -0.50 -2.62 3.30
CA GLN A 52 0.89 -2.21 3.33
C GLN A 52 1.44 -2.36 4.73
N VAL A 53 2.73 -2.69 4.81
CA VAL A 53 3.49 -2.70 6.05
C VAL A 53 4.47 -1.55 5.98
N TRP A 54 4.48 -0.72 7.01
CA TRP A 54 5.32 0.47 7.08
C TRP A 54 6.09 0.55 8.39
N GLN A 55 7.22 1.22 8.35
CA GLN A 55 7.80 1.83 9.54
C GLN A 55 6.83 2.96 10.03
N PRO A 56 6.45 2.99 11.33
CA PRO A 56 5.34 3.85 11.80
C PRO A 56 5.52 5.35 11.54
N GLU A 57 6.70 5.90 11.81
CA GLU A 57 7.07 7.31 11.68
C GLU A 57 7.15 7.74 10.21
N ILE A 58 7.77 6.92 9.34
CA ILE A 58 7.82 7.16 7.90
C ILE A 58 6.40 7.21 7.31
N HIS A 59 5.52 6.32 7.77
CA HIS A 59 4.13 6.36 7.34
C HIS A 59 3.41 7.62 7.84
N GLU A 60 3.71 8.10 9.05
CA GLU A 60 3.12 9.32 9.59
C GLU A 60 3.45 10.53 8.71
N GLU A 61 4.73 10.70 8.37
CA GLU A 61 5.18 11.74 7.44
C GLU A 61 4.54 11.62 6.06
N HIS A 62 4.47 10.39 5.52
CA HIS A 62 3.83 10.12 4.24
C HIS A 62 2.35 10.53 4.25
N ARG A 63 1.62 10.19 5.32
CA ARG A 63 0.20 10.51 5.51
C ARG A 63 -0.03 12.02 5.58
N HIS A 64 0.81 12.73 6.33
CA HIS A 64 0.77 14.19 6.44
C HIS A 64 0.98 14.86 5.09
N ARG A 65 2.05 14.49 4.38
CA ARG A 65 2.35 15.00 3.04
C ARG A 65 1.23 14.73 2.05
N GLY A 66 0.66 13.51 2.06
CA GLY A 66 -0.46 13.15 1.19
C GLY A 66 -1.70 14.02 1.41
N LEU A 67 -2.03 14.30 2.68
CA LEU A 67 -3.14 15.17 3.02
C LEU A 67 -2.92 16.62 2.59
N GLU A 68 -1.70 17.15 2.77
CA GLU A 68 -1.34 18.49 2.31
C GLU A 68 -1.45 18.62 0.79
N GLN A 69 -0.94 17.63 0.05
CA GLN A 69 -1.05 17.61 -1.41
C GLN A 69 -2.50 17.51 -1.89
N ALA A 70 -3.34 16.69 -1.24
CA ALA A 70 -4.75 16.59 -1.56
C ALA A 70 -5.48 17.92 -1.35
N ARG A 71 -5.21 18.60 -0.21
CA ARG A 71 -5.75 19.94 0.08
C ARG A 71 -5.32 20.96 -0.95
N ALA A 72 -4.03 20.99 -1.33
CA ALA A 72 -3.52 21.91 -2.33
C ALA A 72 -4.16 21.74 -3.71
N ARG A 73 -4.61 20.51 -4.03
CA ARG A 73 -5.29 20.19 -5.30
C ARG A 73 -6.83 20.32 -5.23
N GLY A 74 -7.38 20.69 -4.07
CA GLY A 74 -8.84 20.74 -3.87
C GLY A 74 -9.53 19.38 -3.96
N VAL A 75 -8.80 18.28 -3.79
CA VAL A 75 -9.37 16.93 -3.87
C VAL A 75 -10.13 16.63 -2.59
N THR A 76 -11.43 16.45 -2.70
CA THR A 76 -12.30 15.98 -1.61
C THR A 76 -12.78 14.58 -1.89
N LEU A 77 -12.96 13.79 -0.83
CA LEU A 77 -13.66 12.51 -0.97
C LEU A 77 -15.09 12.78 -1.45
N PRO A 78 -15.60 12.01 -2.43
CA PRO A 78 -17.01 12.09 -2.76
C PRO A 78 -17.82 11.78 -1.50
N PRO A 79 -18.93 12.50 -1.25
CA PRO A 79 -19.82 12.17 -0.14
C PRO A 79 -20.20 10.69 -0.25
N ARG A 80 -20.10 9.95 0.87
CA ARG A 80 -20.54 8.56 0.92
C ARG A 80 -22.03 8.53 0.57
N GLY A 81 -22.37 8.23 -0.68
CA GLY A 81 -23.74 8.28 -1.19
C GLY A 81 -23.89 8.55 -2.69
N SER A 82 -22.86 9.02 -3.42
CA SER A 82 -22.98 9.22 -4.88
C SER A 82 -22.57 7.98 -5.70
N GLN A 83 -23.05 6.81 -5.32
CA GLN A 83 -23.28 5.73 -6.27
C GLN A 83 -24.79 5.74 -6.54
N SER A 84 -25.20 6.43 -7.60
CA SER A 84 -26.52 6.21 -8.18
C SER A 84 -26.56 4.77 -8.72
N PRO A 85 -27.54 3.94 -8.35
CA PRO A 85 -27.80 2.72 -9.08
C PRO A 85 -28.51 3.11 -10.37
N GLU A 86 -27.79 3.34 -11.46
CA GLU A 86 -28.40 3.21 -12.79
C GLU A 86 -28.46 1.72 -13.13
N GLY A 87 -29.39 1.04 -12.46
CA GLY A 87 -30.16 -0.02 -13.08
C GLY A 87 -31.41 0.62 -13.68
N GLN A 88 -31.50 0.63 -15.01
CA GLN A 88 -32.68 0.82 -15.87
C GLN A 88 -32.13 0.65 -17.30
N SER A 89 -32.56 -0.25 -18.19
CA SER A 89 -33.62 -1.25 -18.27
C SER A 89 -33.22 -2.26 -19.35
#